data_AF-A0A177BCX8-F1
#
_entry.id   AF-A0A177BCX8-F1
#
_cell.length_a   1.000
_cell.length_b   1.000
_cell.length_c   1.000
_cell.angle_alpha   90.00
_cell.angle_beta   90.00
_cell.angle_gamma   90.00
#
_symmetry.space_group_name_H-M   'P 1'
#
loop_
_entity.id
_entity.type
_entity.pdbx_description
1 polymer ?
#
loop_
_entity_poly.entity_id
_entity_poly.type
_entity_poly.pdbx_seq_one_letter_code
_entity_poly.pdbx_strand_id
1 'polypeptide(L)'
;MQVEGIDKFIQDNCDCKYILIESTCRFTKEKKLYVRFNTEKFYHYEIFDDFDETNDKATNKCLGGGYLKGDNESNSLHIYGISIGYGKANHSVTSDLIKQYYSQYTIIIDD
;
A
#
# COMPACT_ATOMS: atom_id res chain seq x y z
N MET A 1 7.81 -7.67 -5.87
CA MET A 1 7.00 -6.45 -5.67
C MET A 1 6.90 -5.68 -6.98
N GLN A 2 5.73 -5.78 -7.63
CA GLN A 2 5.42 -5.03 -8.84
C GLN A 2 4.70 -3.76 -8.37
N VAL A 3 5.41 -2.63 -8.38
CA VAL A 3 4.78 -1.32 -8.14
C VAL A 3 4.47 -0.75 -9.51
N GLU A 4 3.45 -1.31 -10.15
CA GLU A 4 2.87 -0.76 -11.37
C GLU A 4 1.58 -0.03 -10.98
N GLY A 5 1.36 1.16 -11.54
CA GLY A 5 0.09 1.87 -11.42
C GLY A 5 0.04 3.06 -10.47
N ILE A 6 1.11 3.38 -9.71
CA ILE A 6 1.15 4.64 -8.93
C ILE A 6 1.05 5.85 -9.85
N ASP A 7 1.85 5.89 -10.92
CA ASP A 7 1.87 7.04 -11.84
C ASP A 7 0.53 7.24 -12.55
N LYS A 8 -0.23 6.15 -12.78
CA LYS A 8 -1.54 6.22 -13.43
C LYS A 8 -2.57 6.91 -12.54
N PHE A 9 -2.64 6.56 -11.25
CA PHE A 9 -3.64 7.20 -10.38
C PHE A 9 -3.25 8.63 -9.99
N ILE A 10 -1.95 8.92 -9.92
CA ILE A 10 -1.45 10.28 -9.73
C ILE A 10 -1.96 11.16 -10.87
N GLN A 11 -1.78 10.73 -12.13
CA GLN A 11 -2.30 11.44 -13.31
C GLN A 11 -3.81 11.68 -13.27
N ASP A 12 -4.58 10.72 -12.76
CA ASP A 12 -6.04 10.81 -12.69
C ASP A 12 -6.55 11.64 -11.47
N ASN A 13 -5.66 12.16 -10.60
CA ASN A 13 -5.99 12.88 -9.36
C ASN A 13 -7.06 12.15 -8.52
N CYS A 14 -7.00 10.83 -8.49
CA CYS A 14 -7.99 9.98 -7.82
C CYS A 14 -7.45 9.37 -6.52
N ASP A 15 -8.36 9.12 -5.59
CA ASP A 15 -8.05 8.40 -4.37
C ASP A 15 -7.89 6.90 -4.68
N CYS A 16 -6.77 6.31 -4.27
CA CYS A 16 -6.57 4.87 -4.32
C CYS A 16 -6.57 4.28 -2.90
N LYS A 17 -7.10 3.07 -2.77
CA LYS A 17 -7.01 2.30 -1.52
C LYS A 17 -5.66 1.61 -1.46
N TYR A 18 -5.11 1.47 -0.26
CA TYR A 18 -3.93 0.64 -0.07
C TYR A 18 -4.01 -0.21 1.19
N ILE A 19 -3.25 -1.30 1.18
CA ILE A 19 -3.01 -2.15 2.35
C ILE A 19 -1.50 -2.34 2.59
N LEU A 20 -1.13 -2.37 3.86
CA LEU A 20 0.21 -2.76 4.31
C LEU A 20 0.16 -4.24 4.72
N ILE A 21 1.08 -5.05 4.19
CA ILE A 21 1.09 -6.50 4.40
C ILE A 21 2.46 -6.93 4.91
N GLU A 22 2.46 -7.81 5.92
CA GLU A 22 3.64 -8.58 6.32
C GLU A 22 3.53 -9.99 5.71
N SER A 23 4.52 -10.39 4.93
CA SER A 23 4.71 -11.78 4.54
C SER A 23 5.82 -12.40 5.36
N THR A 24 5.52 -13.52 6.02
CA THR A 24 6.49 -14.27 6.83
C THR A 24 6.77 -15.62 6.17
N CYS A 25 8.04 -15.87 5.84
CA CYS A 25 8.47 -17.18 5.34
C CYS A 25 8.26 -18.24 6.44
N ARG A 26 7.56 -19.33 6.12
CA ARG A 26 7.24 -20.39 7.10
C ARG A 26 8.49 -21.13 7.58
N PHE A 27 9.52 -21.21 6.74
CA PHE A 27 10.76 -21.94 7.01
C PHE A 27 11.82 -21.08 7.71
N THR A 28 12.17 -19.93 7.13
CA THR A 28 13.24 -19.07 7.65
C THR A 28 12.78 -18.09 8.73
N LYS A 29 11.45 -17.89 8.85
CA LYS A 29 10.83 -16.84 9.69
C LYS A 29 11.21 -15.41 9.29
N GLU A 30 11.86 -15.24 8.14
CA GLU A 30 12.12 -13.92 7.57
C GLU A 30 10.82 -13.21 7.24
N LYS A 31 10.80 -11.90 7.52
CA LYS A 31 9.65 -11.02 7.33
C LYS A 31 9.94 -10.03 6.22
N LYS A 32 8.95 -9.81 5.36
CA LYS A 32 8.99 -8.79 4.32
C LYS A 32 7.70 -7.98 4.35
N LEU A 33 7.83 -6.69 4.12
CA LEU A 33 6.70 -5.77 4.07
C LEU A 33 6.36 -5.41 2.63
N TYR A 34 5.07 -5.29 2.37
CA TYR A 34 4.53 -4.93 1.08
C TYR A 34 3.46 -3.86 1.22
N VAL A 35 3.47 -2.93 0.29
CA VAL A 35 2.33 -2.05 0.07
C VAL A 35 1.67 -2.46 -1.25
N ARG A 36 0.34 -2.56 -1.25
CA ARG A 36 -0.46 -2.81 -2.44
C ARG A 36 -1.53 -1.74 -2.57
N PHE A 37 -1.67 -1.21 -3.78
CA PHE A 37 -2.57 -0.13 -4.13
C PHE A 37 -3.64 -0.65 -5.10
N ASN A 38 -4.85 -0.10 -5.02
CA ASN A 38 -5.89 -0.38 -5.99
C ASN A 38 -6.91 0.77 -6.08
N THR A 39 -7.29 1.14 -7.30
CA THR A 39 -8.28 2.20 -7.59
C THR A 39 -9.67 1.65 -7.90
N GLU A 40 -9.78 0.39 -8.29
CA GLU A 40 -11.01 -0.24 -8.81
C GLU A 40 -11.78 -1.02 -7.74
N LYS A 41 -11.07 -1.64 -6.79
CA LYS A 41 -11.67 -2.47 -5.74
C LYS A 41 -12.49 -1.64 -4.77
N PHE A 42 -13.64 -2.18 -4.38
CA PHE A 42 -14.55 -1.50 -3.46
C PHE A 42 -14.06 -1.58 -2.03
N TYR A 43 -13.37 -2.67 -1.66
CA TYR A 43 -12.93 -2.91 -0.29
C TYR A 43 -11.45 -3.32 -0.19
N HIS A 44 -10.82 -3.01 0.95
CA HIS A 44 -9.43 -3.39 1.22
C HIS A 44 -9.21 -4.91 1.27
N TYR A 45 -10.21 -5.70 1.66
CA TYR A 45 -10.07 -7.17 1.71
C TYR A 45 -9.90 -7.76 0.32
N GLU A 46 -10.52 -7.19 -0.72
CA GLU A 46 -10.35 -7.67 -2.10
C GLU A 46 -8.90 -7.46 -2.58
N ILE A 47 -8.25 -6.39 -2.13
CA ILE A 47 -6.83 -6.13 -2.42
C ILE A 47 -5.94 -7.17 -1.72
N PHE A 48 -6.35 -7.62 -0.52
CA PHE A 48 -5.62 -8.63 0.24
C PHE A 48 -5.84 -10.04 -0.30
N ASP A 49 -7.05 -10.38 -0.73
CA ASP A 49 -7.38 -11.67 -1.34
C ASP A 49 -6.65 -11.88 -2.67
N ASP A 50 -6.46 -10.81 -3.45
CA ASP A 50 -5.68 -10.83 -4.68
C ASP A 50 -4.15 -10.90 -4.43
N PHE A 51 -3.70 -10.73 -3.19
CA PHE A 51 -2.27 -10.75 -2.86
C PHE A 51 -1.73 -12.18 -2.71
N ASP A 52 -1.15 -12.69 -3.79
CA ASP A 52 -0.31 -13.89 -3.77
C ASP A 52 1.14 -13.54 -4.10
N GLU A 53 1.91 -13.25 -3.07
CA GLU A 53 3.26 -12.75 -3.27
C GLU A 53 4.32 -13.85 -3.21
N THR A 54 3.98 -15.04 -2.73
CA THR A 54 4.82 -16.24 -2.73
C THR A 54 4.08 -17.47 -2.16
N ASN A 55 3.16 -18.05 -2.93
CA ASN A 55 3.05 -19.51 -3.16
C ASN A 55 3.37 -20.42 -1.96
N ASP A 56 2.36 -20.96 -1.25
CA ASP A 56 2.34 -21.98 -0.16
C ASP A 56 3.38 -21.91 1.00
N LYS A 57 4.46 -21.14 0.86
CA LYS A 57 5.66 -21.12 1.69
C LYS A 57 5.68 -19.93 2.64
N ALA A 58 4.78 -18.97 2.46
CA ALA A 58 4.65 -17.82 3.31
C ALA A 58 3.27 -17.76 3.98
N THR A 59 3.20 -17.04 5.09
CA THR A 59 1.95 -16.63 5.72
C THR A 59 1.86 -15.11 5.62
N ASN A 60 0.78 -14.63 5.01
CA ASN A 60 0.54 -13.21 4.80
C ASN A 60 -0.41 -12.68 5.88
N LYS A 61 -0.12 -11.48 6.38
CA LYS A 61 -0.95 -10.77 7.35
C LYS A 61 -1.14 -9.34 6.90
N CYS A 62 -2.39 -8.90 6.75
CA CYS A 62 -2.68 -7.47 6.60
C CYS A 62 -2.42 -6.76 7.93
N LEU A 63 -1.60 -5.71 7.90
CA LEU A 63 -1.24 -4.86 9.03
C LEU A 63 -2.11 -3.59 9.12
N GLY A 64 -3.13 -3.48 8.27
CA GLY A 64 -3.99 -2.32 8.15
C GLY A 64 -4.00 -1.75 6.73
N GLY A 65 -4.79 -0.70 6.54
CA GLY A 65 -4.83 0.03 5.28
C GLY A 65 -5.23 1.48 5.46
N GLY A 66 -5.37 2.15 4.32
CA GLY A 66 -5.75 3.55 4.22
C GLY A 66 -6.01 3.93 2.78
N TYR A 67 -5.83 5.21 2.50
CA TYR A 67 -6.00 5.82 1.20
C TYR A 67 -4.76 6.61 0.82
N LEU A 68 -4.57 6.74 -0.48
CA LEU A 68 -3.52 7.51 -1.10
C LEU A 68 -4.15 8.42 -2.13
N LYS A 69 -3.86 9.71 -2.06
CA LYS A 69 -4.30 10.70 -3.04
C LYS A 69 -3.09 11.33 -3.70
N GLY A 70 -3.04 11.24 -5.02
CA GLY A 70 -2.03 11.92 -5.82
C GLY A 70 -2.43 13.36 -6.11
N ASP A 71 -1.44 14.25 -6.07
CA ASP A 71 -1.54 15.62 -6.56
C ASP A 71 -0.46 15.86 -7.62
N ASN A 72 -0.90 15.97 -8.87
CA ASN A 72 -0.02 16.24 -10.01
C ASN A 72 0.63 17.62 -9.96
N GLU A 73 -0.05 18.64 -9.40
CA GLU A 73 0.46 20.01 -9.43
C GLU A 73 1.66 20.16 -8.49
N SER A 74 1.59 19.53 -7.32
CA SER A 74 2.64 19.58 -6.30
C SER A 74 3.59 18.37 -6.32
N ASN A 75 3.37 17.38 -7.19
CA ASN A 75 4.04 16.07 -7.17
C ASN A 75 4.03 15.47 -5.75
N SER A 76 2.88 15.52 -5.09
CA SER A 76 2.72 14.99 -3.74
C SER A 76 1.83 13.74 -3.71
N LEU A 77 2.06 12.92 -2.69
CA LEU A 77 1.24 11.77 -2.35
C LEU A 77 0.77 11.93 -0.91
N HIS A 78 -0.54 12.04 -0.70
CA HIS A 78 -1.14 12.13 0.63
C HIS A 78 -1.57 10.75 1.10
N ILE A 79 -1.05 10.29 2.24
CA ILE A 79 -1.44 9.05 2.91
C ILE A 79 -2.36 9.39 4.09
N TYR A 80 -3.56 8.80 4.11
CA TYR A 80 -4.56 9.11 5.14
C TYR A 80 -5.57 7.99 5.38
N GLY A 81 -6.42 8.20 6.39
CA GLY A 81 -7.59 7.37 6.64
C GLY A 81 -7.28 5.97 7.17
N ILE A 82 -8.28 5.09 7.08
CA ILE A 82 -8.31 3.79 7.74
C ILE A 82 -9.03 2.74 6.87
N SER A 83 -8.58 1.48 6.94
CA SER A 83 -9.36 0.36 6.41
C SER A 83 -10.46 -0.05 7.38
N ILE A 84 -11.70 -0.15 6.90
CA ILE A 84 -12.84 -0.60 7.71
C ILE A 84 -12.61 -2.03 8.23
N GLY A 85 -12.04 -2.91 7.41
CA GLY A 85 -11.83 -4.33 7.75
C GLY A 85 -10.54 -4.61 8.53
N TYR A 86 -9.48 -3.83 8.29
CA TYR A 86 -8.14 -4.13 8.84
C TYR A 86 -7.59 -3.06 9.79
N GLY A 87 -8.31 -1.96 10.00
CA GLY A 87 -7.83 -0.85 10.80
C GLY A 87 -6.77 0.00 10.09
N LYS A 88 -6.16 0.91 10.85
CA LYS A 88 -5.22 1.91 10.33
C LYS A 88 -3.84 1.27 10.16
N ALA A 89 -3.28 1.37 8.96
CA ALA A 89 -1.89 0.97 8.73
C ALA A 89 -0.92 1.92 9.46
N ASN A 90 0.35 1.52 9.55
CA ASN A 90 1.40 2.47 9.88
C ASN A 90 1.75 3.29 8.63
N HIS A 91 1.24 4.52 8.57
CA HIS A 91 1.41 5.42 7.43
C HIS A 91 2.86 5.86 7.23
N SER A 92 3.65 5.96 8.31
CA SER A 92 5.09 6.25 8.23
C SER A 92 5.86 5.12 7.56
N VAL A 93 5.62 3.87 7.97
CA VAL A 93 6.23 2.68 7.32
C VAL A 93 5.81 2.59 5.86
N THR A 94 4.54 2.90 5.57
CA THR A 94 4.02 2.93 4.20
C THR A 94 4.75 4.00 3.36
N SER A 95 4.93 5.21 3.91
CA SER A 95 5.67 6.31 3.28
C SER A 95 7.10 5.90 2.93
N ASP A 96 7.82 5.27 3.87
CA ASP A 96 9.20 4.85 3.65
C ASP A 96 9.32 3.80 2.54
N LEU A 97 8.38 2.85 2.48
CA LEU A 97 8.34 1.85 1.41
C LEU A 97 8.04 2.46 0.03
N ILE A 98 7.13 3.44 -0.04
CA ILE A 98 6.83 4.13 -1.31
C ILE A 98 8.04 4.95 -1.77
N LYS A 99 8.70 5.68 -0.87
CA LYS A 99 9.89 6.51 -1.16
C LYS A 99 11.05 5.72 -1.75
N GLN A 100 11.17 4.42 -1.45
CA GLN A 100 12.21 3.56 -2.04
C GLN A 100 12.07 3.43 -3.56
N TYR A 101 10.85 3.57 -4.11
CA TYR A 101 10.54 3.40 -5.53
C TYR A 101 10.07 4.70 -6.20
N TYR A 102 9.54 5.63 -5.42
CA TYR A 102 8.88 6.87 -5.86
C TYR A 102 9.49 8.08 -5.14
N SER A 103 10.82 8.15 -5.10
CA SER A 103 11.57 9.18 -4.38
C SER A 103 11.36 10.60 -4.91
N GLN A 104 10.84 10.75 -6.13
CA GLN A 104 10.51 12.04 -6.72
C GLN A 104 9.25 12.69 -6.13
N TYR A 105 8.37 11.91 -5.50
CA TYR A 105 7.13 12.44 -4.93
C TYR A 105 7.30 12.83 -3.47
N THR A 106 6.76 13.99 -3.10
CA THR A 106 6.69 14.42 -1.70
C THR A 106 5.56 13.70 -1.00
N ILE A 107 5.87 12.83 -0.04
CA ILE A 107 4.83 12.11 0.71
C ILE A 107 4.44 12.88 1.96
N ILE A 108 3.14 13.17 2.08
CA ILE A 108 2.51 13.83 3.22
C ILE A 108 1.63 12.79 3.94
N ILE A 109 1.68 12.78 5.27
CA ILE A 109 0.88 11.88 6.10
C ILE A 109 -0.13 12.73 6.86
N ASP A 110 -1.42 12.47 6.64
CA ASP A 110 -2.55 13.16 7.27
C ASP A 110 -3.25 12.19 8.24
N ASP A 111 -2.73 12.14 9.47
CA ASP A 111 -2.98 11.08 10.46
C ASP A 111 -4.07 11.38 11.50
#